data_AF-F2PQ77-F1
#
_entry.id   AF-F2PQ77-F1
#
_cell.length_a   1.000
_cell.length_b   1.000
_cell.length_c   1.000
_cell.angle_alpha   90.00
_cell.angle_beta   90.00
_cell.angle_gamma   90.00
#
_symmetry.space_group_name_H-M   'P 1'
#
loop_
_entity.id
_entity.type
_entity.pdbx_description
1 polymer ?
#
loop_
_entity_poly.entity_id
_entity_poly.type
_entity_poly.pdbx_seq_one_letter_code
_entity_poly.pdbx_strand_id
1 'polypeptide(L)'
;MVVSWSNEAQESLELIVQPRNRLTADLFYLTSIGPEPTISLPAFISRPHGVSQSVEEYETILMVASELGVMAIIPYLKRLIYRYKAAIYREVDKYRNHERAAVYSGVANLKEIFQQEISGEHIPTVEEVQGKMLVLVSASNNIRDGLRGLVRNHLDKNVKISQLEFQPE
;
A
#
# COMPACT_ATOMS: atom_id res chain seq x y z
N MET A 1 -0.29 8.20 10.67
CA MET A 1 -0.30 7.97 9.22
C MET A 1 -1.71 8.07 8.70
N VAL A 2 -1.90 8.63 7.50
CA VAL A 2 -3.20 8.73 6.83
C VAL A 2 -3.56 7.39 6.21
N VAL A 3 -4.76 6.87 6.51
CA VAL A 3 -5.29 5.61 5.95
C VAL A 3 -6.58 5.80 5.15
N SER A 4 -7.12 7.02 5.18
CA SER A 4 -8.27 7.40 4.38
C SER A 4 -7.86 7.72 2.95
N TRP A 5 -8.65 7.24 1.99
CA TRP A 5 -8.60 7.64 0.58
C TRP A 5 -10.01 7.51 0.01
N SER A 6 -10.42 8.48 -0.82
CA SER A 6 -11.66 8.48 -1.60
C SER A 6 -11.42 9.15 -2.95
N ASN A 7 -12.29 8.84 -3.92
CA ASN A 7 -12.35 9.55 -5.19
C ASN A 7 -13.15 10.87 -5.09
N GLU A 8 -13.90 11.05 -4.00
CA GLU A 8 -14.70 12.24 -3.74
C GLU A 8 -14.05 13.14 -2.70
N ALA A 9 -14.53 14.39 -2.59
CA ALA A 9 -14.09 15.31 -1.56
C ALA A 9 -14.39 14.71 -0.18
N GLN A 10 -13.36 14.59 0.65
CA GLN A 10 -13.49 14.03 2.00
C GLN A 10 -13.65 15.15 3.02
N GLU A 11 -14.65 15.02 3.87
CA GLU A 11 -14.86 15.92 5.02
C GLU A 11 -14.10 15.44 6.28
N SER A 12 -13.65 14.19 6.27
CA SER A 12 -12.93 13.56 7.38
C SER A 12 -11.63 12.88 6.92
N LEU A 13 -10.66 12.85 7.84
CA LEU A 13 -9.37 12.19 7.64
C LEU A 13 -9.23 11.06 8.66
N GLU A 14 -8.95 9.85 8.19
CA GLU A 14 -8.67 8.71 9.06
C GLU A 14 -7.16 8.64 9.31
N LEU A 15 -6.77 8.76 10.58
CA LEU A 15 -5.39 8.70 11.03
C LEU A 15 -5.21 7.49 11.95
N ILE A 16 -4.17 6.70 11.69
CA ILE A 16 -3.67 5.70 12.64
C ILE A 16 -2.42 6.25 13.29
N VAL A 17 -2.41 6.27 14.62
CA VAL A 17 -1.32 6.76 15.45
C VAL A 17 -0.90 5.64 16.39
N GLN A 18 0.35 5.23 16.31
CA GLN A 18 0.93 4.30 17.28
C GLN A 18 1.25 5.10 18.56
N PRO A 19 0.73 4.71 19.73
CA PRO A 19 1.16 5.29 21.00
C PRO A 19 2.66 5.01 21.19
N ARG A 20 3.46 6.06 21.28
CA ARG A 20 4.88 5.97 21.59
C ARG A 20 5.15 6.72 22.89
N ASN A 21 5.62 7.95 22.78
CA ASN A 21 5.96 8.79 23.92
C ASN A 21 5.19 10.11 23.87
N ARG A 22 4.99 10.72 25.05
CA ARG A 22 4.38 12.05 25.25
C ARG A 22 3.07 12.17 24.48
N LEU A 23 2.96 13.11 23.54
CA LEU A 23 1.73 13.44 22.80
C LEU A 23 0.93 12.22 22.33
N THR A 24 1.57 11.20 21.75
CA THR A 24 0.86 10.00 21.25
C THR A 24 0.42 9.05 22.36
N ALA A 25 1.15 9.00 23.48
CA ALA A 25 0.76 8.27 24.68
C ALA A 25 -0.33 9.02 25.46
N ASP A 26 -0.23 10.35 25.55
CA ASP A 26 -1.21 11.21 26.19
C ASP A 26 -2.54 11.15 25.42
N LEU A 27 -2.50 11.20 24.08
CA LEU A 27 -3.68 11.03 23.23
C LEU A 27 -4.37 9.67 23.49
N PHE A 28 -3.58 8.60 23.58
CA PHE A 28 -4.08 7.26 23.87
C PHE A 28 -4.65 7.15 25.29
N TYR A 29 -3.99 7.76 26.27
CA TYR A 29 -4.47 7.82 27.65
C TYR A 29 -5.81 8.56 27.72
N LEU A 30 -5.94 9.72 27.07
CA LEU A 30 -7.19 10.50 27.04
C LEU A 30 -8.35 9.70 26.43
N THR A 31 -8.11 8.90 25.40
CA THR A 31 -9.13 7.99 24.84
C THR A 31 -9.50 6.84 25.78
N SER A 32 -8.71 6.59 26.84
CA SER A 32 -8.88 5.46 27.76
C SER A 32 -9.47 5.85 29.13
N ILE A 33 -9.71 7.15 29.38
CA ILE A 33 -10.19 7.66 30.68
C ILE A 33 -11.73 7.61 30.81
N GLY A 34 -12.46 7.55 29.69
CA GLY A 34 -13.93 7.61 29.66
C GLY A 34 -14.59 6.23 29.53
N PRO A 35 -15.91 6.13 29.81
CA PRO A 35 -16.69 4.92 29.51
C PRO A 35 -16.80 4.66 28.00
N GLU A 36 -16.62 5.70 27.17
CA GLU A 36 -16.61 5.63 25.71
C GLU A 36 -15.22 5.98 25.18
N PRO A 37 -14.65 5.19 24.24
CA PRO A 37 -13.29 5.37 23.74
C PRO A 37 -13.13 6.55 22.76
N THR A 38 -14.00 7.56 22.84
CA THR A 38 -14.09 8.67 21.88
C THR A 38 -13.86 10.00 22.57
N ILE A 39 -12.93 10.79 22.03
CA ILE A 39 -12.66 12.16 22.48
C ILE A 39 -12.65 13.10 21.28
N SER A 40 -13.10 14.34 21.49
CA SER A 40 -13.04 15.40 20.50
C SER A 40 -12.00 16.43 20.93
N LEU A 41 -10.93 16.57 20.15
CA LEU A 41 -9.85 17.51 20.41
C LEU A 41 -9.66 18.43 19.19
N PRO A 42 -9.36 19.72 19.38
CA PRO A 42 -8.92 20.59 18.29
C PRO A 42 -7.64 20.04 17.67
N ALA A 43 -7.61 19.91 16.35
CA ALA A 43 -6.45 19.46 15.60
C ALA A 43 -6.13 20.45 14.48
N PHE A 44 -4.84 20.68 14.26
CA PHE A 44 -4.34 21.41 13.11
C PHE A 44 -3.67 20.42 12.15
N ILE A 45 -4.19 20.33 10.93
CA ILE A 45 -3.66 19.45 9.89
C ILE A 45 -2.99 20.32 8.85
N SER A 46 -1.69 20.12 8.68
CA SER A 46 -0.98 20.69 7.53
C SER A 46 -1.15 19.78 6.32
N ARG A 47 -0.94 20.35 5.12
CA ARG A 47 -1.04 19.70 3.80
C ARG A 47 -0.48 18.26 3.79
N PRO A 48 -0.89 17.41 2.84
CA PRO A 48 -0.23 16.13 2.66
C PRO A 48 1.27 16.34 2.45
N HIS A 49 2.06 15.67 3.27
CA HIS A 49 3.50 15.60 3.14
C HIS A 49 3.86 14.27 2.49
N GLY A 50 4.90 14.29 1.68
CA GLY A 50 5.46 13.10 1.07
C GLY A 50 5.17 12.87 -0.41
N VAL A 51 5.80 11.82 -0.93
CA VAL A 51 5.77 11.49 -2.35
C VAL A 51 4.48 10.75 -2.67
N SER A 52 3.62 11.36 -3.49
CA SER A 52 2.50 10.66 -4.10
C SER A 52 3.00 9.88 -5.30
N GLN A 53 3.22 8.56 -5.14
CA GLN A 53 3.59 7.72 -6.27
C GLN A 53 2.35 7.42 -7.11
N SER A 54 2.38 7.82 -8.39
CA SER A 54 1.41 7.37 -9.38
C SER A 54 1.50 5.85 -9.48
N VAL A 55 0.38 5.17 -9.26
CA VAL A 55 0.26 3.70 -9.41
C VAL A 55 -0.41 3.31 -10.72
N GLU A 56 -0.92 4.28 -11.49
CA GLU A 56 -1.76 4.06 -12.67
C GLU A 56 -0.95 3.69 -13.92
N GLU A 57 0.35 3.97 -13.90
CA GLU A 57 1.27 3.72 -15.02
C GLU A 57 1.86 2.30 -15.02
N TYR A 58 1.51 1.49 -14.02
CA TYR A 58 2.09 0.16 -13.79
C TYR A 58 1.04 -0.91 -13.99
N GLU A 59 1.45 -1.98 -14.67
CA GLU A 59 0.61 -3.15 -14.93
C GLU A 59 0.55 -4.06 -13.71
N THR A 60 1.72 -4.27 -13.09
CA THR A 60 1.89 -5.10 -11.90
C THR A 60 2.33 -4.25 -10.73
N ILE A 61 1.66 -4.37 -9.59
CA ILE A 61 2.00 -3.65 -8.36
C ILE A 61 2.24 -4.68 -7.26
N LEU A 62 3.48 -4.83 -6.83
CA LEU A 62 3.85 -5.65 -5.68
C LEU A 62 3.92 -4.78 -4.43
N MET A 63 3.00 -5.02 -3.51
CA MET A 63 2.92 -4.30 -2.23
C MET A 63 3.54 -5.16 -1.13
N VAL A 64 4.60 -4.66 -0.49
CA VAL A 64 5.24 -5.36 0.64
C VAL A 64 5.15 -4.51 1.90
N ALA A 65 4.56 -5.09 2.93
CA ALA A 65 4.50 -4.49 4.25
C ALA A 65 4.90 -5.45 5.36
N SER A 66 5.47 -4.90 6.43
CA SER A 66 5.60 -5.59 7.71
C SER A 66 4.89 -4.79 8.81
N GLU A 67 4.42 -5.46 9.85
CA GLU A 67 3.84 -4.82 11.04
C GLU A 67 2.77 -3.75 10.72
N LEU A 68 2.90 -2.55 11.31
CA LEU A 68 2.05 -1.39 11.04
C LEU A 68 2.28 -0.79 9.65
N GLY A 69 3.29 -1.24 8.92
CA GLY A 69 3.59 -0.82 7.56
C GLY A 69 2.45 -1.10 6.59
N VAL A 70 1.59 -2.08 6.88
CA VAL A 70 0.36 -2.37 6.12
C VAL A 70 -0.53 -1.14 6.04
N MET A 71 -0.56 -0.32 7.09
CA MET A 71 -1.39 0.87 7.15
C MET A 71 -0.98 1.92 6.09
N ALA A 72 0.29 1.93 5.66
CA ALA A 72 0.78 2.83 4.62
C ALA A 72 0.27 2.43 3.23
N ILE A 73 -0.06 1.14 3.08
CA ILE A 73 -0.49 0.53 1.82
C ILE A 73 -2.02 0.65 1.64
N ILE A 74 -2.79 0.73 2.74
CA ILE A 74 -4.26 0.80 2.69
C ILE A 74 -4.81 1.85 1.72
N PRO A 75 -4.34 3.11 1.69
CA PRO A 75 -4.82 4.12 0.72
C PRO A 75 -4.63 3.68 -0.73
N TYR A 76 -3.48 3.07 -1.04
CA TYR A 76 -3.17 2.57 -2.38
C TYR A 76 -4.07 1.37 -2.74
N LEU A 77 -4.30 0.46 -1.80
CA LEU A 77 -5.19 -0.68 -2.00
C LEU A 77 -6.64 -0.23 -2.25
N LYS A 78 -7.16 0.72 -1.44
CA LYS A 78 -8.48 1.33 -1.64
C LYS A 78 -8.60 1.96 -3.04
N ARG A 79 -7.56 2.67 -3.49
CA ARG A 79 -7.48 3.27 -4.83
C ARG A 79 -7.53 2.24 -5.95
N LEU A 80 -6.75 1.15 -5.86
CA LEU A 80 -6.74 0.10 -6.87
C LEU A 80 -8.07 -0.64 -6.98
N ILE A 81 -8.67 -0.99 -5.83
CA ILE A 81 -9.98 -1.65 -5.80
C ILE A 81 -11.05 -0.75 -6.40
N TYR A 82 -11.05 0.54 -6.06
CA TYR A 82 -11.99 1.50 -6.64
C TYR A 82 -11.85 1.57 -8.16
N ARG A 83 -10.62 1.68 -8.67
CA ARG A 83 -10.35 1.74 -10.12
C ARG A 83 -10.82 0.47 -10.83
N TYR A 84 -10.53 -0.69 -10.26
CA TYR A 84 -11.01 -1.96 -10.79
C TYR A 84 -12.53 -2.02 -10.86
N LYS A 85 -13.23 -1.63 -9.79
CA LYS A 85 -14.69 -1.55 -9.78
C LYS A 85 -15.21 -0.57 -10.83
N ALA A 86 -14.62 0.62 -10.95
CA ALA A 86 -15.00 1.62 -11.94
C ALA A 86 -14.78 1.15 -13.40
N ALA A 87 -13.80 0.29 -13.64
CA ALA A 87 -13.59 -0.35 -14.95
C ALA A 87 -14.69 -1.39 -15.22
N ILE A 88 -14.99 -2.26 -14.24
CA ILE A 88 -16.08 -3.25 -14.36
C ILE A 88 -17.44 -2.57 -14.56
N TYR A 89 -17.74 -1.49 -13.85
CA TYR A 89 -19.02 -0.77 -14.03
C TYR A 89 -19.16 -0.06 -15.39
N ARG A 90 -18.06 0.07 -16.17
CA ARG A 90 -18.08 0.61 -17.54
C ARG A 90 -18.29 -0.47 -18.60
N GLU A 91 -17.99 -1.72 -18.30
CA GLU A 91 -18.20 -2.88 -19.17
C GLU A 91 -19.27 -3.78 -18.55
N VAL A 92 -20.54 -3.55 -18.91
CA VAL A 92 -21.64 -4.39 -18.44
C VAL A 92 -21.47 -5.82 -18.96
N ASP A 93 -21.01 -6.66 -18.04
CA ASP A 93 -21.04 -8.12 -17.98
C ASP A 93 -20.26 -8.91 -19.05
N LYS A 94 -19.13 -9.49 -18.62
CA LYS A 94 -18.62 -10.77 -19.14
C LYS A 94 -17.67 -11.40 -18.13
N TYR A 95 -18.21 -12.31 -17.33
CA TYR A 95 -17.56 -13.51 -16.81
C TYR A 95 -16.02 -13.46 -16.69
N ARG A 96 -15.53 -13.22 -15.47
CA ARG A 96 -14.43 -14.01 -14.88
C ARG A 96 -14.17 -13.61 -13.43
N ASN A 97 -14.07 -14.61 -12.56
CA ASN A 97 -13.19 -14.55 -11.40
C ASN A 97 -11.76 -14.33 -11.92
N HIS A 98 -11.37 -13.07 -12.11
CA HIS A 98 -9.97 -12.73 -12.28
C HIS A 98 -9.37 -12.56 -10.88
N GLU A 99 -8.61 -13.56 -10.44
CA GLU A 99 -7.82 -13.54 -9.21
C GLU A 99 -6.62 -12.59 -9.42
N ARG A 100 -6.87 -11.27 -9.55
CA ARG A 100 -5.87 -10.24 -9.90
C ARG A 100 -5.06 -9.74 -8.70
N ALA A 101 -5.24 -10.35 -7.54
CA ALA A 101 -4.53 -9.99 -6.32
C ALA A 101 -4.23 -11.26 -5.54
N ALA A 102 -2.95 -11.58 -5.39
CA ALA A 102 -2.48 -12.60 -4.48
C ALA A 102 -2.07 -11.92 -3.16
N VAL A 103 -2.55 -12.46 -2.03
CA VAL A 103 -2.18 -11.98 -0.70
C VAL A 103 -1.33 -13.04 -0.03
N TYR A 104 -0.11 -12.67 0.33
CA TYR A 104 0.83 -13.51 1.06
C TYR A 104 0.94 -12.99 2.50
N SER A 105 0.78 -13.88 3.49
CA SER A 105 0.89 -13.54 4.92
C SER A 105 1.91 -14.44 5.61
N GLY A 106 2.53 -13.92 6.69
CA GLY A 106 3.56 -14.64 7.44
C GLY A 106 4.96 -14.53 6.83
N VAL A 107 5.75 -15.60 6.90
CA VAL A 107 7.12 -15.65 6.35
C VAL A 107 7.05 -15.87 4.84
N ALA A 108 6.78 -14.80 4.09
CA ALA A 108 6.68 -14.83 2.64
C ALA A 108 8.06 -14.98 1.99
N ASN A 109 8.21 -15.91 1.04
CA ASN A 109 9.41 -16.02 0.22
C ASN A 109 9.43 -14.91 -0.84
N LEU A 110 9.90 -13.73 -0.45
CA LEU A 110 9.92 -12.54 -1.31
C LEU A 110 10.68 -12.77 -2.63
N LYS A 111 11.71 -13.63 -2.63
CA LYS A 111 12.47 -13.93 -3.84
C LYS A 111 11.63 -14.70 -4.85
N GLU A 112 10.92 -15.73 -4.40
CA GLU A 112 10.06 -16.54 -5.25
C GLU A 112 8.88 -15.73 -5.77
N ILE A 113 8.17 -15.03 -4.88
CA ILE A 113 7.05 -14.15 -5.26
C ILE A 113 7.52 -13.11 -6.28
N PHE A 114 8.66 -12.45 -6.03
CA PHE A 114 9.18 -11.44 -6.96
C PHE A 114 9.52 -12.03 -8.33
N GLN A 115 10.03 -13.27 -8.40
CA GLN A 115 10.29 -13.93 -9.68
C GLN A 115 8.99 -14.31 -10.41
N GLN A 116 7.99 -14.83 -9.69
CA GLN A 116 6.68 -15.19 -10.25
C GLN A 116 5.94 -13.96 -10.80
N GLU A 117 6.03 -12.82 -10.10
CA GLU A 117 5.45 -11.55 -10.53
C GLU A 117 6.18 -10.98 -11.77
N ILE A 118 7.52 -11.06 -11.81
CA ILE A 118 8.30 -10.64 -12.99
C ILE A 118 8.02 -11.53 -14.20
N SER A 119 7.81 -12.83 -14.00
CA SER A 119 7.53 -13.77 -15.08
C SER A 119 6.09 -13.66 -15.62
N GLY A 120 5.23 -12.86 -14.99
CA GLY A 120 3.84 -12.68 -15.41
C GLY A 120 2.98 -13.92 -15.15
N GLU A 121 3.33 -14.76 -14.16
CA GLU A 121 2.61 -16.00 -13.89
C GLU A 121 1.16 -15.74 -13.40
N HIS A 122 0.96 -14.65 -12.66
CA HIS A 122 -0.32 -14.29 -12.05
C HIS A 122 -1.13 -13.25 -12.84
N ILE A 123 -0.48 -12.48 -13.72
CA ILE A 123 -1.14 -11.54 -14.64
C ILE A 123 -0.66 -11.88 -16.06
N PRO A 124 -1.47 -12.56 -16.88
CA PRO A 124 -1.05 -12.89 -18.24
C PRO A 124 -0.92 -11.59 -19.05
N THR A 125 0.32 -11.26 -19.41
CA THR A 125 0.65 -10.14 -20.28
C THR A 125 -0.12 -10.31 -21.60
N VAL A 126 -0.99 -9.36 -21.92
CA VAL A 126 -1.83 -9.42 -23.13
C VAL A 126 -1.02 -9.03 -24.38
N GLU A 127 0.17 -8.44 -24.19
CA GLU A 127 1.12 -8.06 -25.25
C GLU A 127 2.53 -8.58 -24.93
N GLU A 128 3.35 -8.86 -25.95
CA GLU A 128 4.76 -9.33 -25.83
C GLU A 128 5.71 -8.35 -25.11
N VAL A 129 5.21 -7.18 -24.68
CA VAL A 129 5.97 -6.17 -23.96
C VAL A 129 5.76 -6.36 -22.46
N GLN A 130 6.83 -6.72 -21.75
CA GLN A 130 6.81 -6.84 -20.30
C GLN A 130 6.38 -5.50 -19.65
N GLY A 131 5.20 -5.51 -19.05
CA GLY A 131 4.59 -4.36 -18.37
C GLY A 131 5.47 -3.75 -17.30
N LYS A 132 5.31 -2.45 -17.05
CA LYS A 132 6.02 -1.77 -15.97
C LYS A 132 5.55 -2.30 -14.61
N MET A 133 6.48 -2.69 -13.75
CA MET A 133 6.19 -3.18 -12.41
C MET A 133 6.57 -2.14 -11.35
N LEU A 134 5.67 -1.91 -10.38
CA LEU A 134 5.94 -1.07 -9.21
C LEU A 134 6.01 -1.92 -7.94
N VAL A 135 7.11 -1.81 -7.20
CA VAL A 135 7.25 -2.38 -5.86
C VAL A 135 7.05 -1.28 -4.84
N LEU A 136 5.92 -1.31 -4.11
CA LEU A 136 5.66 -0.43 -2.98
C LEU A 136 6.13 -1.10 -1.69
N VAL A 137 6.99 -0.44 -0.92
CA VAL A 137 7.57 -1.03 0.30
C VAL A 137 7.29 -0.17 1.52
N SER A 138 6.75 -0.77 2.56
CA SER A 138 6.54 -0.20 3.90
C SER A 138 6.84 -1.28 4.94
N ALA A 139 8.12 -1.55 5.17
CA ALA A 139 8.57 -2.68 5.96
C ALA A 139 9.87 -2.37 6.72
N SER A 140 10.21 -3.25 7.65
CA SER A 140 11.43 -3.16 8.46
C SER A 140 12.69 -3.11 7.58
N ASN A 141 13.77 -2.58 8.14
CA ASN A 141 15.00 -2.30 7.39
C ASN A 141 15.56 -3.53 6.66
N ASN A 142 15.52 -4.70 7.30
CA ASN A 142 15.96 -5.97 6.72
C ASN A 142 15.16 -6.37 5.47
N ILE A 143 13.83 -6.26 5.50
CA ILE A 143 12.94 -6.57 4.37
C ILE A 143 13.17 -5.57 3.24
N ARG A 144 13.22 -4.28 3.58
CA ARG A 144 13.42 -3.19 2.62
C ARG A 144 14.77 -3.30 1.91
N ASP A 145 15.84 -3.58 2.65
CA ASP A 145 17.19 -3.69 2.09
C ASP A 145 17.35 -4.98 1.27
N GLY A 146 16.72 -6.07 1.71
CA GLY A 146 16.63 -7.31 0.94
C GLY A 146 15.91 -7.11 -0.41
N LEU A 147 14.75 -6.46 -0.40
CA LEU A 147 14.01 -6.12 -1.62
C LEU A 147 14.80 -5.18 -2.52
N ARG A 148 15.48 -4.18 -1.95
CA ARG A 148 16.35 -3.29 -2.73
C ARG A 148 17.46 -4.09 -3.42
N GLY A 149 18.03 -5.09 -2.76
CA GLY A 149 18.99 -6.02 -3.35
C GLY A 149 18.39 -6.82 -4.52
N LEU A 150 17.18 -7.33 -4.37
CA LEU A 150 16.48 -8.10 -5.42
C LEU A 150 16.15 -7.24 -6.65
N VAL A 151 15.59 -6.04 -6.44
CA VAL A 151 15.18 -5.13 -7.52
C VAL A 151 16.39 -4.59 -8.28
N ARG A 152 17.52 -4.33 -7.60
CA ARG A 152 18.76 -3.85 -8.25
C ARG A 152 19.24 -4.76 -9.39
N ASN A 153 19.01 -6.07 -9.27
CA ASN A 153 19.40 -7.04 -10.29
C ASN A 153 18.41 -7.14 -11.46
N HIS A 154 17.32 -6.36 -11.44
CA HIS A 154 16.21 -6.43 -12.41
C HIS A 154 15.76 -5.03 -12.88
N LEU A 155 16.61 -4.01 -12.72
CA LEU A 155 16.31 -2.63 -13.16
C LEU A 155 16.17 -2.53 -14.69
N ASP A 156 16.79 -3.44 -15.42
CA ASP A 156 16.68 -3.62 -16.87
C ASP A 156 15.29 -4.10 -17.33
N LYS A 157 14.45 -4.60 -16.41
CA LYS A 157 13.14 -5.21 -16.71
C LYS A 157 11.94 -4.32 -16.36
N ASN A 158 12.07 -3.01 -16.51
CA ASN A 158 10.99 -2.04 -16.22
C ASN A 158 10.43 -2.09 -14.78
N VAL A 159 11.24 -2.52 -13.80
CA VAL A 159 10.85 -2.58 -12.39
C VAL A 159 11.25 -1.29 -11.67
N LYS A 160 10.29 -0.63 -11.01
CA LYS A 160 10.52 0.52 -10.13
C LYS A 160 10.22 0.16 -8.68
N ILE A 161 11.09 0.55 -7.76
CA ILE A 161 10.84 0.48 -6.32
C ILE A 161 10.49 1.87 -5.78
N SER A 162 9.44 1.94 -4.96
CA SER A 162 9.05 3.15 -4.21
C SER A 162 8.89 2.80 -2.74
N GLN A 163 9.70 3.46 -1.90
CA GLN A 163 9.65 3.31 -0.45
C GLN A 163 8.64 4.31 0.08
N LEU A 164 7.64 3.83 0.82
CA LEU A 164 6.67 4.70 1.49
C LEU A 164 7.35 5.42 2.66
N GLU A 165 6.84 6.60 3.03
CA GLU A 165 7.47 7.41 4.08
C GLU A 165 7.46 6.73 5.45
N PHE A 166 6.37 6.03 5.74
CA PHE A 166 6.30 5.22 6.94
C PHE A 166 7.03 3.90 6.68
N GLN A 167 8.03 3.63 7.50
CA GLN A 167 8.72 2.35 7.58
C GLN A 167 8.70 1.94 9.06
N PRO A 168 8.15 0.76 9.40
CA PRO A 168 8.30 0.22 10.75
C PRO A 168 9.78 -0.04 11.03
N GLU A 169 10.15 -0.05 12.33
CA GLU A 169 11.54 -0.24 12.75
C GLU A 169 12.04 -1.67 12.49
#